data_AF-A0A9W9QJ43-F1
#
_entry.id   AF-A0A9W9QJ43-F1
#
_cell.length_a   1.000
_cell.length_b   1.000
_cell.length_c   1.000
_cell.angle_alpha   90.00
_cell.angle_beta   90.00
_cell.angle_gamma   90.00
#
_symmetry.space_group_name_H-M   'P 1'
#
loop_
_entity.id
_entity.type
_entity.pdbx_description
1 polymer ?
#
loop_
_entity_poly.entity_id
_entity_poly.type
_entity_poly.pdbx_seq_one_letter_code
_entity_poly.pdbx_strand_id
1 'polypeptide(L)'
;MEAPQIFQLSVGTAFSGLGSQQKLYAHYMSKAAWGGSRIIFKQVFPEANLIFDFVMALHNSCDGDWESLAIRANLDIGEVQLFLDYAAVFLSNLGNYYGSGDQKFIPAIAKDKLGTLAASATLNAAAIWEQIQDAWMKFLLEWR
;
A
#
# COMPACT_ATOMS: atom_id res chain seq x y z
N MET A 1 -5.23 8.64 -11.24
CA MET A 1 -3.92 7.96 -11.32
C MET A 1 -4.03 6.98 -12.48
N GLU A 2 -3.06 6.93 -13.37
CA GLU A 2 -3.02 5.87 -14.39
C GLU A 2 -2.59 4.54 -13.76
N ALA A 3 -2.96 3.42 -14.37
CA ALA A 3 -2.54 2.10 -13.90
C ALA A 3 -0.99 2.00 -13.96
N PRO A 4 -0.32 1.60 -12.87
CA PRO A 4 1.14 1.56 -12.85
C PRO A 4 1.69 0.42 -13.69
N GLN A 5 2.83 0.66 -14.34
CA GLN A 5 3.60 -0.43 -14.95
C GLN A 5 4.38 -1.18 -13.87
N ILE A 6 4.19 -2.50 -13.81
CA ILE A 6 4.79 -3.36 -12.79
C ILE A 6 5.89 -4.19 -13.43
N PHE A 7 7.09 -4.12 -12.85
CA PHE A 7 8.25 -4.92 -13.26
C PHE A 7 8.80 -5.68 -12.06
N GLN A 8 9.06 -6.97 -12.23
CA GLN A 8 9.70 -7.78 -11.21
C GLN A 8 11.23 -7.66 -11.32
N LEU A 9 11.89 -7.29 -10.22
CA LEU A 9 13.34 -7.30 -10.16
C LEU A 9 13.87 -8.75 -10.15
N SER A 10 14.61 -9.14 -11.19
CA SER A 10 15.19 -10.47 -11.30
C SER A 10 16.45 -10.59 -10.44
N VAL A 11 16.29 -11.13 -9.23
CA VAL A 11 17.40 -11.34 -8.27
C VAL A 11 17.73 -12.81 -8.03
N GLY A 12 16.92 -13.74 -8.55
CA GLY A 12 17.02 -15.17 -8.24
C GLY A 12 18.40 -15.76 -8.53
N THR A 13 18.94 -15.50 -9.72
CA THR A 13 20.27 -16.01 -10.13
C THR A 13 21.39 -15.44 -9.24
N ALA A 14 21.35 -14.14 -8.95
CA ALA A 14 22.34 -13.49 -8.10
C ALA A 14 22.29 -14.03 -6.66
N PHE A 15 21.09 -14.18 -6.10
CA PHE A 15 20.90 -14.70 -4.75
C PHE A 15 21.29 -16.18 -4.63
N SER A 16 20.98 -17.00 -5.62
CA SER A 16 21.35 -18.42 -5.66
C SER A 16 22.87 -18.64 -5.61
N GLY A 17 23.64 -17.77 -6.27
CA GLY A 17 25.10 -17.81 -6.28
C GLY A 17 25.78 -17.44 -4.95
N LEU A 18 25.04 -16.89 -3.98
CA LEU A 18 25.59 -16.54 -2.66
C LEU A 18 25.84 -17.79 -1.80
N GLY A 19 26.95 -17.78 -1.07
CA GLY A 19 27.21 -18.75 0.00
C GLY A 19 26.29 -18.53 1.21
N SER A 20 26.20 -19.53 2.10
CA SER A 20 25.27 -19.49 3.26
C SER A 20 25.46 -18.25 4.15
N GLN A 21 26.71 -17.86 4.42
CA GLN A 21 27.02 -16.66 5.23
C GLN A 21 26.57 -15.37 4.54
N GLN A 22 26.76 -15.26 3.21
CA GLN A 22 26.34 -14.10 2.43
C GLN A 22 24.82 -13.99 2.34
N LYS A 23 24.11 -15.13 2.21
CA LYS A 23 22.65 -15.18 2.27
C LYS A 23 22.14 -14.70 3.63
N LEU A 24 22.76 -15.15 4.72
CA LEU A 24 22.42 -14.71 6.08
C LEU A 24 22.65 -13.21 6.27
N TYR A 25 23.79 -12.70 5.79
CA TYR A 25 24.09 -11.27 5.79
C TYR A 25 23.03 -10.47 5.00
N ALA A 26 22.73 -10.89 3.77
CA ALA A 26 21.73 -10.24 2.92
C ALA A 26 20.33 -10.26 3.57
N HIS A 27 19.95 -11.36 4.24
CA HIS A 27 18.69 -11.46 4.98
C HIS A 27 18.57 -10.39 6.08
N TYR A 28 19.59 -10.27 6.93
CA TYR A 28 19.55 -9.31 8.03
C TYR A 28 19.69 -7.86 7.55
N MET A 29 20.50 -7.61 6.51
CA MET A 29 20.58 -6.29 5.89
C MET A 29 19.24 -5.88 5.27
N SER A 30 18.55 -6.78 4.59
CA SER A 30 17.21 -6.53 4.03
C SER A 30 16.21 -6.24 5.14
N LYS A 31 16.20 -7.04 6.22
CA LYS A 31 15.33 -6.78 7.40
C LYS A 31 15.60 -5.40 8.01
N ALA A 32 16.86 -5.01 8.17
CA ALA A 32 17.22 -3.71 8.71
C ALA A 32 16.75 -2.56 7.79
N ALA A 33 16.97 -2.70 6.48
CA ALA A 33 16.53 -1.72 5.49
C ALA A 33 15.01 -1.51 5.51
N TRP A 34 14.23 -2.60 5.45
CA TRP A 34 12.77 -2.53 5.49
C TRP A 34 12.22 -2.11 6.86
N GLY A 35 12.93 -2.40 7.95
CA GLY A 35 12.59 -1.92 9.30
C GLY A 35 12.56 -0.39 9.41
N GLY A 36 13.32 0.32 8.56
CA GLY A 36 13.33 1.78 8.49
C GLY A 36 12.12 2.41 7.77
N SER A 37 11.30 1.63 7.07
CA SER A 37 10.17 2.14 6.25
C SER A 37 9.18 3.00 7.04
N ARG A 38 8.88 2.61 8.29
CA ARG A 38 7.99 3.36 9.20
C ARG A 38 8.48 4.78 9.51
N ILE A 39 9.79 4.99 9.50
CA ILE A 39 10.40 6.31 9.69
C ILE A 39 10.12 7.18 8.46
N ILE A 40 10.32 6.64 7.27
CA ILE A 40 10.05 7.34 6.00
C ILE A 40 8.58 7.75 5.92
N PHE A 41 7.64 6.85 6.24
CA PHE A 41 6.22 7.20 6.28
C PHE A 41 5.94 8.42 7.16
N LYS A 42 6.54 8.50 8.37
CA LYS A 42 6.39 9.66 9.26
C LYS A 42 6.98 10.96 8.71
N GLN A 43 8.01 10.87 7.87
CA GLN A 43 8.67 12.04 7.29
C GLN A 43 7.89 12.62 6.10
N VAL A 44 7.10 11.80 5.41
CA VAL A 44 6.34 12.21 4.22
C VAL A 44 4.96 12.75 4.58
N PHE A 45 4.19 12.02 5.40
CA PHE A 45 2.80 12.36 5.69
C PHE A 45 2.34 11.77 7.04
N PRO A 46 1.67 12.55 7.92
CA PRO A 46 1.32 12.08 9.26
C PRO A 46 0.54 10.76 9.29
N GLU A 47 -0.37 10.56 8.33
CA GLU A 47 -1.26 9.40 8.25
C GLU A 47 -0.71 8.26 7.38
N ALA A 48 0.49 8.39 6.78
CA ALA A 48 1.03 7.37 5.87
C ALA A 48 1.21 6.00 6.55
N ASN A 49 1.54 5.97 7.85
CA ASN A 49 1.62 4.71 8.59
C ASN A 49 0.27 4.01 8.68
N LEU A 50 -0.82 4.76 8.87
CA LEU A 50 -2.17 4.21 8.93
C LEU A 50 -2.65 3.76 7.54
N ILE A 51 -2.27 4.46 6.47
CA ILE A 51 -2.53 4.00 5.10
C ILE A 51 -1.82 2.66 4.86
N PHE A 52 -0.55 2.52 5.27
CA PHE A 52 0.16 1.24 5.17
C PHE A 52 -0.56 0.14 5.97
N ASP A 53 -0.95 0.43 7.21
CA ASP A 53 -1.65 -0.53 8.07
C ASP A 53 -3.00 -0.94 7.48
N PHE A 54 -3.71 -0.01 6.85
CA PHE A 54 -4.94 -0.26 6.12
C PHE A 54 -4.73 -1.24 4.95
N VAL A 55 -3.72 -0.98 4.10
CA VAL A 55 -3.38 -1.86 2.97
C VAL A 55 -3.05 -3.27 3.47
N MET A 56 -2.24 -3.39 4.52
CA MET A 56 -1.88 -4.68 5.11
C MET A 56 -3.09 -5.38 5.75
N ALA A 57 -3.99 -4.64 6.41
CA ALA A 57 -5.20 -5.20 7.01
C ALA A 57 -6.14 -5.78 5.95
N LEU A 58 -6.31 -5.10 4.82
CA LEU A 58 -7.07 -5.60 3.69
C LEU A 58 -6.43 -6.85 3.09
N HIS A 59 -5.12 -6.80 2.79
CA HIS A 59 -4.40 -7.95 2.25
C HIS A 59 -4.52 -9.18 3.15
N ASN A 60 -4.29 -9.03 4.45
CA ASN A 60 -4.35 -10.14 5.40
C ASN A 60 -5.77 -10.68 5.61
N SER A 61 -6.81 -9.89 5.32
CA SER A 61 -8.20 -10.34 5.41
C SER A 61 -8.62 -11.32 4.31
N CYS A 62 -7.83 -11.39 3.23
CA CYS A 62 -8.08 -12.25 2.09
C CYS A 62 -6.86 -13.07 1.65
N ASP A 63 -5.71 -12.92 2.32
CA ASP A 63 -4.45 -13.56 1.95
C ASP A 63 -4.06 -13.31 0.48
N GLY A 64 -4.38 -12.11 -0.02
CA GLY A 64 -4.19 -11.73 -1.42
C GLY A 64 -5.25 -12.22 -2.40
N ASP A 65 -6.27 -12.96 -1.97
CA ASP A 65 -7.45 -13.31 -2.78
C ASP A 65 -8.44 -12.14 -2.86
N TRP A 66 -8.11 -11.17 -3.72
CA TRP A 66 -8.88 -9.95 -3.91
C TRP A 66 -10.25 -10.19 -4.56
N GLU A 67 -10.42 -11.27 -5.34
CA GLU A 67 -11.72 -11.64 -5.92
C GLU A 67 -12.70 -12.05 -4.82
N SER A 68 -12.27 -12.90 -3.89
CA SER A 68 -13.09 -13.29 -2.73
C SER A 68 -13.47 -12.09 -1.86
N LEU A 69 -12.57 -11.11 -1.69
CA LEU A 69 -12.90 -9.89 -0.96
C LEU A 69 -13.89 -9.00 -1.74
N ALA A 70 -13.73 -8.86 -3.06
CA ALA A 70 -14.65 -8.11 -3.91
C ALA A 70 -16.08 -8.67 -3.81
N ILE A 71 -16.22 -10.01 -3.89
CA ILE A 71 -17.51 -10.70 -3.75
C ILE A 71 -18.15 -10.42 -2.38
N ARG A 72 -17.38 -10.52 -1.29
CA ARG A 72 -17.86 -10.19 0.07
C ARG A 72 -18.29 -8.73 0.23
N ALA A 73 -17.62 -7.82 -0.49
CA ALA A 73 -17.95 -6.40 -0.51
C ALA A 73 -19.06 -6.04 -1.51
N ASN A 74 -19.53 -7.01 -2.31
CA ASN A 74 -20.45 -6.78 -3.42
C ASN A 74 -19.94 -5.66 -4.36
N LEU A 75 -18.64 -5.70 -4.68
CA LEU A 75 -17.96 -4.78 -5.57
C LEU A 75 -17.48 -5.51 -6.82
N ASP A 76 -17.39 -4.77 -7.93
CA ASP A 76 -16.72 -5.25 -9.13
C ASP A 76 -15.20 -5.36 -8.90
N ILE A 77 -14.57 -6.36 -9.50
CA ILE A 77 -13.12 -6.57 -9.35
C ILE A 77 -12.31 -5.39 -9.92
N GLY A 78 -12.83 -4.69 -10.93
CA GLY A 78 -12.21 -3.47 -11.46
C GLY A 78 -12.15 -2.34 -10.44
N GLU A 79 -13.13 -2.24 -9.53
CA GLU A 79 -13.09 -1.24 -8.44
C GLU A 79 -12.00 -1.58 -7.43
N VAL A 80 -11.83 -2.87 -7.11
CA VAL A 80 -10.74 -3.32 -6.25
C VAL A 80 -9.39 -3.10 -6.94
N GLN A 81 -9.30 -3.30 -8.26
CA GLN A 81 -8.10 -3.02 -9.03
C GLN A 81 -7.66 -1.55 -8.92
N LEU A 82 -8.60 -0.59 -8.94
CA LEU A 82 -8.27 0.84 -8.73
C LEU A 82 -7.60 1.09 -7.36
N PHE A 83 -7.98 0.34 -6.33
CA PHE A 83 -7.31 0.37 -5.03
C PHE A 83 -5.94 -0.32 -5.08
N LEU A 84 -5.82 -1.46 -5.74
CA LEU A 84 -4.55 -2.19 -5.86
C LEU A 84 -3.50 -1.40 -6.63
N ASP A 85 -3.90 -0.70 -7.69
CA ASP A 85 -3.05 0.22 -8.43
C ASP A 85 -2.49 1.29 -7.50
N TYR A 86 -3.35 1.90 -6.67
CA TYR A 86 -2.91 2.87 -5.67
C TYR A 86 -1.94 2.25 -4.66
N ALA A 87 -2.28 1.09 -4.10
CA ALA A 87 -1.48 0.42 -3.09
C ALA A 87 -0.09 0.07 -3.63
N ALA A 88 0.01 -0.39 -4.89
CA ALA A 88 1.27 -0.67 -5.56
C ALA A 88 2.17 0.59 -5.63
N VAL A 89 1.61 1.72 -6.08
CA VAL A 89 2.37 2.99 -6.17
C VAL A 89 2.75 3.51 -4.78
N PHE A 90 1.82 3.47 -3.82
CA PHE A 90 2.06 3.88 -2.44
C PHE A 90 3.19 3.10 -1.79
N LEU A 91 3.16 1.76 -1.89
CA LEU A 91 4.19 0.88 -1.32
C LEU A 91 5.53 1.07 -2.02
N SER A 92 5.54 1.30 -3.33
CA SER A 92 6.77 1.57 -4.09
C SER A 92 7.42 2.91 -3.73
N ASN A 93 6.64 3.94 -3.41
CA ASN A 93 7.15 5.26 -3.03
C ASN A 93 7.39 5.39 -1.52
N LEU A 94 6.95 4.42 -0.71
CA LEU A 94 6.88 4.54 0.75
C LEU A 94 6.11 5.81 1.19
N GLY A 95 5.03 6.12 0.49
CA GLY A 95 4.24 7.32 0.74
C GLY A 95 3.24 7.61 -0.38
N ASN A 96 2.36 8.58 -0.16
CA ASN A 96 1.31 9.02 -1.09
C ASN A 96 1.69 10.26 -1.92
N TYR A 97 2.99 10.49 -2.08
CA TYR A 97 3.58 11.52 -2.93
C TYR A 97 4.53 10.85 -3.91
N TYR A 98 4.50 11.29 -5.16
CA TYR A 98 5.50 10.83 -6.12
C TYR A 98 6.86 11.37 -5.71
N GLY A 99 7.89 10.51 -5.66
CA GLY A 99 9.26 10.95 -5.37
C GLY A 99 9.83 11.94 -6.38
N SER A 100 9.22 12.05 -7.57
CA SER A 100 9.49 13.11 -8.54
C SER A 100 8.34 14.10 -8.56
N GLY A 101 8.62 15.37 -8.24
CA GLY A 101 7.67 16.47 -8.34
C GLY A 101 6.79 16.70 -7.11
N ASP A 102 6.95 15.91 -6.04
CA ASP A 102 6.25 16.06 -4.74
C ASP A 102 4.73 16.25 -4.90
N GLN A 103 4.15 15.57 -5.88
CA GLN A 103 2.71 15.63 -6.12
C GLN A 103 2.01 14.53 -5.34
N LYS A 104 1.03 14.91 -4.51
CA LYS A 104 0.14 13.97 -3.82
C LYS A 104 -0.71 13.22 -4.85
N PHE A 105 -0.80 11.91 -4.70
CA PHE A 105 -1.76 11.08 -5.43
C PHE A 105 -2.72 10.40 -4.44
N ILE A 106 -3.96 10.22 -4.88
CA ILE A 106 -5.02 9.57 -4.09
C ILE A 106 -5.58 8.36 -4.86
N PRO A 107 -6.22 7.41 -4.17
CA PRO A 107 -6.86 6.29 -4.81
C PRO A 107 -7.92 6.75 -5.83
N ALA A 108 -7.99 6.05 -6.96
CA ALA A 108 -9.02 6.33 -7.98
C ALA A 108 -10.38 5.67 -7.64
N ILE A 109 -10.38 4.65 -6.77
CA ILE A 109 -11.59 4.04 -6.23
C ILE A 109 -12.41 5.11 -5.46
N ALA A 110 -13.74 5.04 -5.60
CA ALA A 110 -14.63 5.96 -4.90
C ALA A 110 -14.54 5.77 -3.36
N LYS A 111 -14.64 6.88 -2.61
CA LYS A 111 -14.48 6.90 -1.14
C LYS A 111 -15.45 5.92 -0.45
N ASP A 112 -16.71 5.91 -0.88
CA ASP A 112 -17.75 5.03 -0.35
C ASP A 112 -17.43 3.55 -0.61
N LYS A 113 -16.99 3.20 -1.82
CA LYS A 113 -16.60 1.83 -2.16
C LYS A 113 -15.38 1.35 -1.37
N LEU A 114 -14.40 2.22 -1.13
CA LEU A 114 -13.24 1.90 -0.30
C LEU A 114 -13.65 1.66 1.17
N GLY A 115 -14.62 2.43 1.67
CA GLY A 115 -15.26 2.19 2.95
C GLY A 115 -16.01 0.85 3.02
N THR A 116 -16.76 0.50 1.98
CA THR A 116 -17.42 -0.82 1.87
C THR A 116 -16.39 -1.95 1.88
N LEU A 117 -15.30 -1.81 1.11
CA LEU A 117 -14.22 -2.79 1.08
C LEU A 117 -13.59 -2.99 2.47
N ALA A 118 -13.35 -1.89 3.20
CA ALA A 118 -12.84 -1.91 4.57
C ALA A 118 -13.78 -2.64 5.54
N ALA A 119 -15.07 -2.30 5.49
CA ALA A 119 -16.10 -2.90 6.34
C ALA A 119 -16.27 -4.41 6.09
N SER A 120 -16.13 -4.86 4.83
CA SER A 120 -16.23 -6.28 4.46
C SER A 120 -14.95 -7.09 4.73
N ALA A 121 -13.80 -6.42 4.92
CA ALA A 121 -12.53 -7.07 5.21
C ALA A 121 -12.42 -7.50 6.67
N THR A 122 -12.30 -6.54 7.60
CA THR A 122 -12.16 -6.77 9.05
C THR A 122 -12.60 -5.54 9.86
N LEU A 123 -12.96 -5.74 11.14
CA LEU A 123 -13.23 -4.64 12.07
C LEU A 123 -12.03 -3.69 12.22
N ASN A 124 -10.80 -4.22 12.17
CA ASN A 124 -9.59 -3.40 12.23
C ASN A 124 -9.44 -2.52 10.98
N ALA A 125 -9.66 -3.07 9.78
CA ALA A 125 -9.62 -2.29 8.54
C ALA A 125 -10.67 -1.16 8.55
N ALA A 126 -11.89 -1.45 9.01
CA ALA A 126 -12.94 -0.45 9.17
C ALA A 126 -12.55 0.64 10.18
N ALA A 127 -11.98 0.28 11.34
CA ALA A 127 -11.54 1.24 12.35
C ALA A 127 -10.37 2.13 11.88
N ILE A 128 -9.45 1.59 11.06
CA ILE A 128 -8.39 2.38 10.45
C ILE A 128 -9.00 3.33 9.41
N TRP A 129 -9.91 2.85 8.56
CA TRP A 129 -10.59 3.66 7.54
C TRP A 129 -11.27 4.89 8.16
N GLU A 130 -12.03 4.72 9.23
CA GLU A 130 -12.69 5.83 9.94
C GLU A 130 -11.70 6.91 10.40
N GLN A 131 -10.48 6.54 10.77
CA GLN A 131 -9.46 7.50 11.20
C GLN A 131 -8.83 8.27 10.02
N ILE A 132 -8.68 7.65 8.85
CA ILE A 132 -7.87 8.21 7.75
C ILE A 132 -8.65 8.76 6.57
N GLN A 133 -9.92 8.37 6.40
CA GLN A 133 -10.68 8.59 5.17
C GLN A 133 -10.73 10.06 4.72
N ASP A 134 -10.84 11.00 5.65
CA ASP A 134 -10.95 12.43 5.32
C ASP A 134 -9.59 13.04 4.95
N ALA A 135 -8.55 12.74 5.72
CA ALA A 135 -7.19 13.23 5.45
C ALA A 135 -6.59 12.63 4.18
N TRP A 136 -6.86 11.34 3.95
CA TRP A 136 -6.35 10.61 2.78
C TRP A 136 -6.98 11.12 1.49
N MET A 137 -8.32 11.23 1.44
CA MET A 137 -9.06 11.58 0.22
C MET A 137 -9.08 13.08 -0.08
N LYS A 138 -8.64 13.94 0.86
CA LYS A 138 -8.51 15.38 0.62
C LYS A 138 -7.31 15.67 -0.28
N PHE A 139 -7.56 16.24 -1.47
CA PHE A 139 -6.50 16.92 -2.23
C PHE A 139 -6.06 18.17 -1.46
N LEU A 140 -4.76 18.29 -1.22
CA LEU A 140 -4.19 19.53 -0.70
C LEU A 140 -4.20 20.55 -1.84
N LEU A 141 -5.29 21.32 -1.95
CA LEU A 141 -5.34 22.48 -2.84
C LEU A 141 -4.57 23.68 -2.28
N GLU A 142 -4.08 23.62 -1.04
CA GLU A 142 -3.55 24.78 -0.34
C GLU A 142 -2.31 24.41 0.48
N TRP A 143 -1.15 24.43 -0.19
CA TRP A 143 0.10 24.90 0.42
C TRP A 143 0.60 26.07 -0.44
N ARG A 144 0.00 27.24 -0.22
CA ARG A 144 0.57 28.57 -0.49
C ARG A 144 0.43 29.39 0.79
#